data_AF-A0A395MLX0-F1
#
_entry.id   AF-A0A395MLX0-F1
#
_cell.length_a   1.000
_cell.length_b   1.000
_cell.length_c   1.000
_cell.angle_alpha   90.00
_cell.angle_beta   90.00
_cell.angle_gamma   90.00
#
_symmetry.space_group_name_H-M   'P 1'
#
loop_
_entity.id
_entity.type
_entity.pdbx_description
1 polymer ?
#
loop_
_entity_poly.entity_id
_entity_poly.type
_entity_poly.pdbx_seq_one_letter_code
_entity_poly.pdbx_strand_id
1 'polypeptide(L)'
;MSDPVPATELNPNVWYHVTEQNVDKDYKTNWRSILQINQDPKVKDDNLHVWPVKTDDGNVSAFWQFQPMKSTPGRYMLRYSQTGADVQLSVCLHSDVDEKDTKTRPCLRNATNHETQQWDIFEFKSNSSYRLINVHKGTGYHMDCMPSGSVFMSPDVDDRPYQSAQHWLMTSASNVDDNAYSTTASENPSSTSSERSMSTADLVSESSDHKGLSSGTITGIAIGVVLGVIVVVGSLAAYFIWRSRKRRNGATSSSATTTNNDWYDNALSTPTYKARSPKDEGRSTEPVEIMDVATNLVAAELPGTQRYELA
;
A
#
# COMPACT_ATOMS: atom_id res chain seq x y z
N MET A 1 1.10 -10.59 -17.17
CA MET A 1 0.80 -10.84 -15.74
C MET A 1 -0.62 -11.35 -15.65
N SER A 2 -0.89 -12.26 -14.72
CA SER A 2 -2.26 -12.66 -14.40
C SER A 2 -3.00 -11.48 -13.78
N ASP A 3 -4.31 -11.40 -14.02
CA ASP A 3 -5.14 -10.39 -13.36
C ASP A 3 -5.08 -10.60 -11.84
N PRO A 4 -4.91 -9.53 -11.04
CA PRO A 4 -4.82 -9.66 -9.60
C PRO A 4 -6.19 -10.02 -9.01
N VAL A 5 -6.20 -10.85 -7.97
CA VAL A 5 -7.42 -11.34 -7.32
C VAL A 5 -7.59 -10.70 -5.95
N PRO A 6 -8.80 -10.54 -5.40
CA PRO A 6 -8.98 -10.01 -4.05
C PRO A 6 -8.18 -10.82 -3.02
N ALA A 7 -7.36 -10.15 -2.21
CA ALA A 7 -6.57 -10.77 -1.17
C ALA A 7 -7.49 -11.12 0.01
N THR A 8 -7.92 -12.37 0.13
CA THR A 8 -8.91 -12.80 1.15
C THR A 8 -8.30 -13.56 2.33
N GLU A 9 -6.99 -13.80 2.28
CA GLU A 9 -6.26 -14.67 3.22
C GLU A 9 -5.38 -13.86 4.21
N LEU A 10 -5.49 -12.53 4.24
CA LEU A 10 -4.75 -11.72 5.21
C LEU A 10 -5.38 -11.90 6.60
N ASN A 11 -4.56 -12.31 7.57
CA ASN A 11 -5.00 -12.60 8.93
C ASN A 11 -5.14 -11.28 9.71
N PRO A 12 -6.34 -10.93 10.21
CA PRO A 12 -6.54 -9.69 10.95
C PRO A 12 -5.81 -9.64 12.29
N ASN A 13 -5.39 -10.78 12.84
CA ASN A 13 -4.69 -10.85 14.12
C ASN A 13 -3.17 -10.96 13.95
N VAL A 14 -2.64 -10.49 12.82
CA VAL A 14 -1.20 -10.51 12.51
C VAL A 14 -0.74 -9.11 12.12
N TRP A 15 0.42 -8.74 12.65
CA TRP A 15 1.21 -7.60 12.23
C TRP A 15 2.01 -7.96 10.99
N TYR A 16 2.03 -7.07 9.99
CA TYR A 16 2.75 -7.26 8.75
C TYR A 16 3.82 -6.19 8.56
N HIS A 17 4.98 -6.60 8.06
CA HIS A 17 5.86 -5.68 7.34
C HIS A 17 5.29 -5.42 5.96
N VAL A 18 5.32 -4.16 5.52
CA VAL A 18 4.85 -3.75 4.21
C VAL A 18 5.97 -2.95 3.55
N THR A 19 6.37 -3.34 2.35
CA THR A 19 7.35 -2.60 1.54
C THR A 19 6.89 -2.55 0.09
N GLU A 20 7.64 -1.86 -0.75
CA GLU A 20 7.40 -1.76 -2.18
C GLU A 20 8.58 -2.36 -2.95
N GLN A 21 8.27 -3.09 -4.02
CA GLN A 21 9.23 -3.93 -4.73
C GLN A 21 10.39 -3.19 -5.40
N ASN A 22 10.19 -1.95 -5.86
CA ASN A 22 11.22 -1.13 -6.46
C ASN A 22 12.21 -0.60 -5.41
N VAL A 23 11.71 -0.23 -4.23
CA VAL A 23 12.51 0.26 -3.10
C VAL A 23 13.23 -0.90 -2.39
N ASP A 24 12.60 -2.06 -2.23
CA ASP A 24 13.19 -3.23 -1.57
C ASP A 24 13.04 -4.52 -2.40
N LYS A 25 13.98 -4.69 -3.34
CA LYS A 25 14.01 -5.84 -4.26
C LYS A 25 14.36 -7.17 -3.57
N ASP A 26 15.08 -7.10 -2.45
CA ASP A 26 15.64 -8.25 -1.72
C ASP A 26 14.86 -8.57 -0.42
N TYR A 27 13.61 -8.11 -0.31
CA TYR A 27 12.75 -8.23 0.87
C TYR A 27 12.67 -9.63 1.51
N LYS A 28 12.93 -10.70 0.73
CA LYS A 28 12.86 -12.09 1.20
C LYS A 28 14.00 -12.46 2.13
N THR A 29 15.16 -11.82 2.01
CA THR A 29 16.36 -12.15 2.78
C THR A 29 16.68 -11.10 3.83
N ASN A 30 16.34 -9.84 3.56
CA ASN A 30 16.53 -8.75 4.52
C ASN A 30 15.55 -7.62 4.21
N TRP A 31 14.70 -7.25 5.17
CA TRP A 31 13.81 -6.08 5.05
C TRP A 31 14.66 -4.83 5.23
N ARG A 32 15.06 -4.24 4.11
CA ARG A 32 15.88 -3.03 4.10
C ARG A 32 15.04 -1.81 4.32
N SER A 33 13.84 -1.79 3.72
CA SER A 33 12.94 -0.64 3.79
C SER A 33 11.50 -1.09 4.02
N ILE A 34 10.74 -0.30 4.77
CA ILE A 34 9.32 -0.55 5.07
C ILE A 34 8.51 0.75 5.02
N LEU A 35 7.22 0.61 4.77
CA LEU A 35 6.21 1.65 4.84
C LEU A 35 6.04 2.12 6.30
N GLN A 36 6.39 3.37 6.55
CA GLN A 36 6.42 3.98 7.89
C GLN A 36 6.25 5.51 7.79
N ILE A 37 5.93 6.14 8.91
CA ILE A 37 6.04 7.61 9.05
C ILE A 37 7.48 7.99 9.44
N ASN A 38 7.81 9.28 9.36
CA ASN A 38 9.07 9.75 9.93
C ASN A 38 9.08 9.56 11.46
N GLN A 39 10.01 8.75 11.95
CA GLN A 39 10.15 8.47 13.38
C GLN A 39 11.05 9.48 14.10
N ASP A 40 11.66 10.46 13.41
CA ASP A 40 12.42 11.52 14.09
C ASP A 40 11.45 12.56 14.67
N PRO A 41 11.32 12.67 16.00
CA PRO A 41 10.38 13.61 16.62
C PRO A 41 10.73 15.08 16.38
N LYS A 42 11.95 15.38 15.89
CA LYS A 42 12.38 16.74 15.55
C LYS A 42 11.91 17.17 14.17
N VAL A 43 11.60 16.21 13.30
CA VAL A 43 11.13 16.46 11.94
C VAL A 43 9.62 16.33 11.94
N LYS A 44 8.92 17.43 11.68
CA LYS A 44 7.46 17.41 11.47
C LYS A 44 7.16 16.93 10.06
N ASP A 45 7.23 15.62 9.87
CA ASP A 45 6.85 14.95 8.63
C ASP A 45 5.94 13.77 8.96
N ASP A 46 4.65 13.98 8.74
CA ASP A 46 3.60 12.98 8.93
C ASP A 46 3.29 12.20 7.65
N ASN A 47 4.07 12.42 6.58
CA ASN A 47 3.93 11.66 5.35
C ASN A 47 4.38 10.21 5.55
N LEU A 48 3.75 9.33 4.78
CA LEU A 48 4.15 7.93 4.69
C LEU A 48 5.25 7.77 3.64
N HIS A 49 6.29 7.03 4.03
CA HIS A 49 7.45 6.72 3.23
C HIS A 49 7.81 5.25 3.32
N VAL A 50 8.31 4.67 2.22
CA VAL A 50 9.05 3.42 2.22
C VAL A 50 10.53 3.76 2.40
N TRP A 51 10.99 3.68 3.64
CA TRP A 51 12.34 4.07 4.03
C TRP A 51 13.07 2.96 4.73
N PRO A 52 14.42 3.07 4.83
CA PRO A 52 15.21 2.13 5.59
C PRO A 52 14.60 1.87 6.96
N VAL A 53 14.54 0.60 7.34
CA VAL A 53 14.01 0.21 8.64
C VAL A 53 14.87 0.87 9.71
N LYS A 54 14.28 1.80 10.47
CA LYS A 54 14.90 2.25 11.70
C LYS A 54 14.70 1.14 12.72
N THR A 55 15.81 0.67 13.27
CA THR A 55 15.80 -0.32 14.33
C THR A 55 16.23 0.35 15.63
N ASP A 56 15.37 0.26 16.64
CA ASP A 56 15.77 0.57 18.01
C ASP A 56 16.26 -0.74 18.62
N ASP A 57 17.54 -0.78 18.98
CA ASP A 57 18.21 -1.99 19.50
C ASP A 57 18.01 -3.25 18.61
N GLY A 58 17.90 -3.05 17.30
CA GLY A 58 17.69 -4.14 16.33
C GLY A 58 16.23 -4.51 16.07
N ASN A 59 15.25 -3.85 16.72
CA ASN A 59 13.83 -4.15 16.54
C ASN A 59 13.14 -3.20 15.56
N VAL A 60 12.37 -3.78 14.63
CA VAL A 60 11.47 -3.04 13.74
C VAL A 60 10.26 -2.57 14.55
N SER A 61 9.87 -1.31 14.40
CA SER A 61 8.73 -0.74 15.16
C SER A 61 7.49 -0.48 14.29
N ALA A 62 7.65 -0.42 12.96
CA ALA A 62 6.57 -0.08 12.02
C ALA A 62 5.91 -1.33 11.41
N PHE A 63 4.67 -1.61 11.83
CA PHE A 63 3.87 -2.73 11.36
C PHE A 63 2.46 -2.28 10.95
N TRP A 64 1.84 -3.09 10.09
CA TRP A 64 0.50 -2.85 9.57
C TRP A 64 -0.42 -4.01 9.88
N GLN A 65 -1.65 -3.71 10.30
CA GLN A 65 -2.71 -4.70 10.49
C GLN A 65 -3.80 -4.47 9.44
N PHE A 66 -4.34 -5.56 8.90
CA PHE A 66 -5.38 -5.56 7.87
C PHE A 66 -6.70 -6.07 8.47
N GLN A 67 -7.61 -5.14 8.77
CA GLN A 67 -8.92 -5.47 9.35
C GLN A 67 -9.98 -5.65 8.24
N PRO A 68 -10.52 -6.85 8.03
CA PRO A 68 -11.40 -7.13 6.90
C PRO A 68 -12.77 -6.46 7.06
N MET A 69 -13.28 -5.92 5.95
CA MET A 69 -14.64 -5.41 5.84
C MET A 69 -15.57 -6.56 5.43
N LYS A 70 -16.41 -7.03 6.36
CA LYS A 70 -17.22 -8.25 6.20
C LYS A 70 -18.10 -8.30 4.93
N SER A 71 -18.46 -7.15 4.37
CA SER A 71 -19.33 -7.04 3.19
C SER A 71 -18.62 -7.21 1.84
N THR A 72 -17.29 -7.14 1.79
CA THR A 72 -16.56 -7.04 0.53
C THR A 72 -15.23 -7.82 0.60
N PRO A 73 -15.11 -8.96 -0.10
CA PRO A 73 -13.87 -9.73 -0.15
C PRO A 73 -12.70 -8.88 -0.64
N GLY A 74 -11.57 -8.95 0.07
CA GLY A 74 -10.38 -8.17 -0.26
C GLY A 74 -10.41 -6.72 0.19
N ARG A 75 -11.47 -6.26 0.86
CA ARG A 75 -11.55 -4.90 1.40
C ARG A 75 -11.14 -4.87 2.86
N TYR A 76 -10.29 -3.91 3.22
CA TYR A 76 -9.73 -3.76 4.55
C TYR A 76 -9.71 -2.31 5.04
N MET A 77 -9.72 -2.15 6.35
CA MET A 77 -9.18 -0.97 7.03
C MET A 77 -7.77 -1.30 7.52
N LEU A 78 -6.82 -0.38 7.34
CA LEU A 78 -5.42 -0.61 7.68
C LEU A 78 -5.04 0.20 8.91
N ARG A 79 -4.45 -0.46 9.91
CA ARG A 79 -3.95 0.18 11.14
C ARG A 79 -2.44 0.11 11.23
N TYR A 80 -1.85 1.13 11.85
CA TYR A 80 -0.41 1.26 12.00
C TYR A 80 -0.01 1.10 13.46
N SER A 81 0.97 0.23 13.73
CA SER A 81 1.37 -0.17 15.09
C SER A 81 1.95 0.97 15.94
N GLN A 82 2.52 1.99 15.30
CA GLN A 82 3.07 3.16 16.01
C GLN A 82 1.99 4.19 16.36
N THR A 83 0.73 3.92 16.01
CA THR A 83 -0.42 4.73 16.39
C THR A 83 -1.42 3.89 17.17
N GLY A 84 -2.33 4.54 17.89
CA GLY A 84 -3.44 3.85 18.55
C GLY A 84 -4.40 3.17 17.55
N ALA A 85 -5.17 2.20 18.04
CA ALA A 85 -6.19 1.50 17.23
C ALA A 85 -7.34 2.40 16.76
N ASP A 86 -7.42 3.61 17.31
CA ASP A 86 -8.31 4.70 16.92
C ASP A 86 -7.78 5.52 15.74
N VAL A 87 -6.65 5.13 15.14
CA VAL A 87 -6.08 5.74 13.93
C VAL A 87 -5.96 4.68 12.83
N GLN A 88 -6.30 5.05 11.60
CA GLN A 88 -6.21 4.17 10.43
C GLN A 88 -5.75 4.92 9.18
N LEU A 89 -5.29 4.15 8.20
CA LEU A 89 -4.85 4.63 6.91
C LEU A 89 -6.01 5.27 6.14
N SER A 90 -5.79 6.49 5.67
CA SER A 90 -6.69 7.25 4.83
C SER A 90 -5.97 7.82 3.61
N VAL A 91 -6.69 8.53 2.76
CA VAL A 91 -6.12 9.39 1.71
C VAL A 91 -6.39 10.85 2.03
N CYS A 92 -5.35 11.67 1.94
CA CYS A 92 -5.39 13.10 2.19
C CYS A 92 -4.95 13.88 0.95
N LEU A 93 -5.56 15.04 0.75
CA LEU A 93 -5.12 16.01 -0.24
C LEU A 93 -4.04 16.91 0.36
N HIS A 94 -2.88 16.96 -0.29
CA HIS A 94 -1.77 17.84 0.02
C HIS A 94 -1.77 19.02 -0.95
N SER A 95 -2.12 20.20 -0.44
CA SER A 95 -2.27 21.42 -1.26
C SER A 95 -0.94 22.07 -1.64
N ASP A 96 0.14 21.71 -0.95
CA ASP A 96 1.51 22.19 -1.12
C ASP A 96 2.25 21.52 -2.29
N VAL A 97 1.68 20.46 -2.87
CA VAL A 97 2.23 19.78 -4.04
C VAL A 97 1.61 20.36 -5.29
N ASP A 98 2.38 20.95 -6.20
CA ASP A 98 1.82 21.56 -7.42
C ASP A 98 1.35 20.52 -8.45
N GLU A 99 2.03 19.37 -8.50
CA GLU A 99 1.75 18.30 -9.44
C GLU A 99 0.45 17.57 -9.09
N LYS A 100 -0.52 17.65 -10.01
CA LYS A 100 -1.90 17.19 -9.78
C LYS A 100 -1.98 15.71 -9.38
N ASP A 101 -1.10 14.88 -9.93
CA ASP A 101 -1.17 13.42 -9.78
C ASP A 101 -0.49 12.94 -8.48
N THR A 102 0.30 13.79 -7.82
CA THR A 102 0.97 13.48 -6.54
C THR A 102 0.37 14.24 -5.34
N LYS A 103 -0.69 15.03 -5.58
CA LYS A 103 -1.44 15.77 -4.54
C LYS A 103 -2.18 14.87 -3.55
N THR A 104 -2.66 13.71 -4.00
CA THR A 104 -3.36 12.79 -3.10
C THR A 104 -2.36 11.79 -2.55
N ARG A 105 -2.24 11.73 -1.23
CA ARG A 105 -1.27 10.87 -0.55
C ARG A 105 -1.94 10.05 0.55
N PRO A 106 -1.46 8.84 0.84
CA PRO A 106 -1.85 8.14 2.04
C PRO A 106 -1.46 8.94 3.29
N CYS A 107 -2.31 8.90 4.31
CA CYS A 107 -2.11 9.62 5.57
C CYS A 107 -2.78 8.83 6.72
N LEU A 108 -2.46 9.18 7.96
CA LEU A 108 -3.09 8.58 9.14
C LEU A 108 -4.16 9.52 9.70
N ARG A 109 -5.36 8.99 9.97
CA ARG A 109 -6.52 9.75 10.48
C ARG A 109 -7.28 8.95 11.52
N ASN A 110 -8.03 9.65 12.38
CA ASN A 110 -8.93 9.00 13.33
C ASN A 110 -9.86 8.02 12.62
N ALA A 111 -10.07 6.88 13.25
CA ALA A 111 -10.76 5.73 12.70
C ALA A 111 -12.25 6.03 12.48
N THR A 112 -12.71 5.80 11.26
CA THR A 112 -14.09 5.95 10.80
C THR A 112 -14.39 4.85 9.78
N ASN A 113 -15.64 4.76 9.31
CA ASN A 113 -16.03 3.89 8.22
C ASN A 113 -16.02 4.58 6.85
N HIS A 114 -15.49 5.80 6.71
CA HIS A 114 -15.50 6.52 5.44
C HIS A 114 -14.71 5.79 4.35
N GLU A 115 -15.17 5.89 3.10
CA GLU A 115 -14.52 5.28 1.93
C GLU A 115 -13.06 5.69 1.76
N THR A 116 -12.67 6.88 2.25
CA THR A 116 -11.28 7.34 2.22
C THR A 116 -10.37 6.48 3.07
N GLN A 117 -10.91 5.68 3.98
CA GLN A 117 -10.17 4.81 4.89
C GLN A 117 -10.41 3.32 4.62
N GLN A 118 -11.13 3.00 3.55
CA GLN A 118 -11.32 1.63 3.08
C GLN A 118 -10.39 1.39 1.89
N TRP A 119 -9.79 0.21 1.86
CA TRP A 119 -8.79 -0.16 0.87
C TRP A 119 -9.12 -1.52 0.27
N ASP A 120 -9.25 -1.57 -1.04
CA ASP A 120 -9.32 -2.82 -1.78
C ASP A 120 -7.90 -3.32 -2.05
N ILE A 121 -7.59 -4.50 -1.52
CA ILE A 121 -6.29 -5.15 -1.60
C ILE A 121 -6.41 -6.34 -2.54
N PHE A 122 -5.63 -6.30 -3.61
CA PHE A 122 -5.55 -7.38 -4.59
C PHE A 122 -4.17 -8.02 -4.58
N GLU A 123 -4.10 -9.33 -4.80
CA GLU A 123 -2.86 -10.09 -4.86
C GLU A 123 -2.57 -10.54 -6.29
N PHE A 124 -1.35 -10.30 -6.74
CA PHE A 124 -0.78 -10.86 -7.94
C PHE A 124 -0.15 -12.23 -7.62
N LYS A 125 -0.93 -13.29 -7.81
CA LYS A 125 -0.49 -14.67 -7.52
C LYS A 125 0.82 -15.06 -8.21
N SER A 126 1.16 -14.45 -9.35
CA SER A 126 2.39 -14.77 -10.10
C SER A 126 3.69 -14.35 -9.39
N ASN A 127 3.66 -13.31 -8.56
CA ASN A 127 4.86 -12.77 -7.90
C ASN A 127 4.66 -12.49 -6.41
N SER A 128 3.54 -12.93 -5.82
CA SER A 128 3.21 -12.76 -4.39
C SER A 128 3.28 -11.30 -3.93
N SER A 129 2.91 -10.38 -4.82
CA SER A 129 2.82 -8.95 -4.52
C SER A 129 1.36 -8.52 -4.46
N TYR A 130 1.13 -7.32 -3.96
CA TYR A 130 -0.18 -6.77 -3.69
C TYR A 130 -0.34 -5.41 -4.36
N ARG A 131 -1.57 -5.10 -4.76
CA ARG A 131 -2.00 -3.77 -5.18
C ARG A 131 -2.97 -3.24 -4.14
N LEU A 132 -2.74 -1.99 -3.73
CA LEU A 132 -3.61 -1.28 -2.78
C LEU A 132 -4.35 -0.17 -3.51
N ILE A 133 -5.66 -0.18 -3.40
CA ILE A 133 -6.57 0.74 -4.08
C ILE A 133 -7.45 1.39 -3.02
N ASN A 134 -7.50 2.71 -2.97
CA ASN A 134 -8.39 3.38 -2.04
C ASN A 134 -9.83 3.35 -2.59
N VAL A 135 -10.83 3.14 -1.72
CA VAL A 135 -12.23 3.08 -2.14
C VAL A 135 -12.78 4.46 -2.49
N HIS A 136 -12.28 5.54 -1.86
CA HIS A 136 -12.66 6.90 -2.21
C HIS A 136 -12.06 7.25 -3.58
N LYS A 137 -12.94 7.50 -4.56
CA LYS A 137 -12.67 7.59 -6.02
C LYS A 137 -12.63 6.24 -6.76
N GLY A 138 -12.94 5.14 -6.08
CA GLY A 138 -13.05 3.80 -6.65
C GLY A 138 -11.70 3.27 -7.17
N THR A 139 -11.74 2.45 -8.21
CA THR A 139 -10.54 1.75 -8.76
C THR A 139 -9.62 2.63 -9.61
N GLY A 140 -9.74 3.94 -9.52
CA GLY A 140 -9.02 4.88 -10.38
C GLY A 140 -7.72 5.41 -9.79
N TYR A 141 -7.38 5.05 -8.55
CA TYR A 141 -6.17 5.52 -7.88
C TYR A 141 -5.53 4.41 -7.05
N HIS A 142 -4.22 4.24 -7.22
CA HIS A 142 -3.43 3.14 -6.72
C HIS A 142 -2.33 3.69 -5.82
N MET A 143 -2.05 3.00 -4.72
CA MET A 143 -0.93 3.38 -3.88
C MET A 143 0.37 3.09 -4.62
N ASP A 144 1.16 4.12 -4.82
CA ASP A 144 2.38 4.13 -5.62
C ASP A 144 3.53 4.70 -4.79
N CYS A 145 4.75 4.25 -5.07
CA CYS A 145 5.95 4.68 -4.38
C CYS A 145 6.98 5.22 -5.37
N MET A 146 7.36 6.49 -5.19
CA MET A 146 8.47 7.06 -5.94
C MET A 146 9.79 6.34 -5.59
N PRO A 147 10.79 6.33 -6.48
CA PRO A 147 12.12 5.77 -6.16
C PRO A 147 12.81 6.39 -4.93
N SER A 148 12.41 7.60 -4.53
CA SER A 148 12.84 8.27 -3.29
C SER A 148 12.19 7.72 -2.02
N GLY A 149 11.25 6.79 -2.13
CA GLY A 149 10.49 6.21 -1.03
C GLY A 149 9.22 6.98 -0.67
N SER A 150 8.90 8.10 -1.31
CA SER A 150 7.66 8.83 -1.00
C SER A 150 6.43 8.16 -1.60
N VAL A 151 5.36 8.06 -0.83
CA VAL A 151 4.13 7.37 -1.24
C VAL A 151 3.04 8.36 -1.65
N PHE A 152 2.34 8.05 -2.74
CA PHE A 152 1.25 8.86 -3.28
C PHE A 152 0.19 7.98 -3.95
N MET A 153 -0.90 8.59 -4.41
CA MET A 153 -1.97 7.90 -5.12
C MET A 153 -1.89 8.22 -6.62
N SER A 154 -1.54 7.23 -7.44
CA SER A 154 -1.39 7.37 -8.89
C SER A 154 -2.62 6.84 -9.64
N PRO A 155 -3.13 7.53 -10.68
CA PRO A 155 -4.17 6.99 -11.55
C PRO A 155 -3.62 6.05 -12.63
N ASP A 156 -2.31 5.97 -12.80
CA ASP A 156 -1.68 5.22 -13.88
C ASP A 156 -1.54 3.75 -13.50
N VAL A 157 -2.33 2.88 -14.12
CA VAL A 157 -2.29 1.42 -13.96
C VAL A 157 -1.73 0.74 -15.19
N ASP A 158 -0.59 1.19 -15.68
CA ASP A 158 0.05 0.45 -16.75
C ASP A 158 0.88 -0.68 -16.14
N ASP A 159 0.25 -1.87 -16.04
CA ASP A 159 0.96 -3.15 -15.85
C ASP A 159 1.89 -3.48 -17.05
N ARG A 160 1.90 -2.61 -18.08
CA ARG A 160 2.70 -2.72 -19.29
C ARG A 160 3.23 -1.33 -19.72
N PRO A 161 4.54 -1.07 -19.58
CA PRO A 161 5.56 -1.97 -19.02
C PRO A 161 5.30 -2.23 -17.53
N TYR A 162 5.81 -3.35 -17.01
CA TYR A 162 5.70 -3.71 -15.60
C TYR A 162 6.13 -2.55 -14.68
N GLN A 163 5.21 -2.02 -13.88
CA GLN A 163 5.49 -0.93 -12.95
C GLN A 163 5.67 -1.46 -11.53
N SER A 164 6.90 -1.82 -11.17
CA SER A 164 7.21 -2.31 -9.83
C SER A 164 6.68 -1.41 -8.71
N ALA A 165 6.67 -0.09 -8.93
CA ALA A 165 6.27 0.97 -7.99
C ALA A 165 4.88 0.82 -7.33
N GLN A 166 4.02 -0.03 -7.90
CA GLN A 166 2.67 -0.35 -7.38
C GLN A 166 2.54 -1.81 -6.89
N HIS A 167 3.64 -2.55 -6.84
CA HIS A 167 3.71 -3.91 -6.31
C HIS A 167 4.23 -3.87 -4.88
N TRP A 168 3.29 -3.98 -3.96
CA TRP A 168 3.56 -4.01 -2.53
C TRP A 168 3.86 -5.43 -2.09
N LEU A 169 4.75 -5.56 -1.12
CA LEU A 169 5.23 -6.84 -0.62
C LEU A 169 4.93 -6.89 0.86
N MET A 170 4.37 -8.00 1.30
CA MET A 170 3.88 -8.16 2.68
C MET A 170 4.36 -9.49 3.26
N THR A 171 4.86 -9.44 4.49
CA THR A 171 5.18 -10.64 5.27
C THR A 171 4.69 -10.48 6.70
N SER A 172 4.12 -11.55 7.26
CA SER A 172 3.73 -11.61 8.67
C SER A 172 4.95 -11.46 9.58
N ALA A 173 4.87 -10.59 10.57
CA ALA A 173 5.91 -10.33 11.56
C ALA A 173 5.59 -10.99 12.91
N SER A 174 4.42 -10.71 13.48
CA SER A 174 4.01 -11.19 14.82
C SER A 174 2.49 -11.19 14.98
N ASN A 175 1.97 -11.77 16.07
CA ASN A 175 0.55 -11.70 16.39
C ASN A 175 0.17 -10.32 16.94
N VAL A 176 -1.09 -9.93 16.71
CA VAL A 176 -1.70 -8.76 17.33
C VAL A 176 -2.29 -9.19 18.68
N ASP A 177 -1.50 -9.10 19.73
CA ASP A 177 -1.89 -9.49 21.09
C ASP A 177 -2.45 -8.29 21.89
N ASP A 178 -3.33 -7.52 21.27
CA ASP A 178 -3.96 -6.34 21.87
C ASP A 178 -5.45 -6.23 21.48
N ASN A 179 -6.31 -6.23 22.50
CA ASN A 179 -7.76 -6.15 22.36
C ASN A 179 -8.23 -4.84 21.70
N ALA A 180 -7.48 -3.74 21.84
CA ALA A 180 -7.79 -2.48 21.17
C ALA A 180 -7.82 -2.63 19.64
N TYR A 181 -7.04 -3.56 19.10
CA TYR A 181 -6.93 -3.82 17.68
C TYR A 181 -7.89 -4.92 17.18
N SER A 182 -8.71 -5.53 18.03
CA SER A 182 -9.60 -6.65 17.65
C SER A 182 -10.94 -6.21 17.02
N THR A 183 -11.30 -4.94 17.09
CA THR A 183 -12.56 -4.41 16.55
C THR A 183 -12.32 -3.37 15.47
N THR A 184 -13.10 -3.37 14.39
CA THR A 184 -13.15 -2.25 13.43
C THR A 184 -13.95 -1.08 14.00
N ALA A 185 -13.70 0.15 13.52
CA ALA A 185 -14.58 1.27 13.80
C ALA A 185 -15.97 0.96 13.22
N SER A 186 -16.89 0.52 14.08
CA SER A 186 -18.24 0.14 13.69
C SER A 186 -19.03 1.37 13.24
N GLU A 187 -19.85 1.17 12.20
CA GLU A 187 -20.96 2.07 11.88
C GLU A 187 -21.80 2.29 13.14
N ASN A 188 -21.74 3.53 13.65
CA ASN A 188 -22.64 4.11 14.64
C ASN A 188 -22.73 3.35 15.99
N PRO A 189 -22.26 3.93 17.12
CA PRO A 189 -22.71 3.42 18.40
C PRO A 189 -24.21 3.72 18.51
N SER A 190 -25.05 2.72 18.28
CA SER A 190 -26.44 2.79 18.70
C SER A 190 -26.42 2.97 20.21
N SER A 191 -26.72 4.20 20.64
CA SER A 191 -26.74 4.64 22.02
C SER A 191 -27.68 3.74 22.82
N THR A 192 -27.11 2.75 23.50
CA THR A 192 -27.83 2.02 24.54
C THR A 192 -27.54 2.75 25.84
N SER A 193 -28.44 3.67 26.19
CA SER A 193 -28.53 4.16 27.56
C SER A 193 -28.92 2.99 28.45
N SER A 194 -27.99 2.49 29.28
CA SER A 194 -28.35 1.61 30.37
C SER A 194 -28.03 2.31 31.68
N GLU A 195 -29.12 2.55 32.40
CA GLU A 195 -29.22 3.31 33.62
C GLU A 195 -28.40 2.71 34.75
N ARG A 196 -27.85 3.62 35.56
CA ARG A 196 -27.22 3.38 36.83
C ARG A 196 -28.24 2.77 37.81
N SER A 197 -27.95 1.58 38.34
CA SER A 197 -28.55 1.13 39.60
C SER A 197 -27.46 0.57 40.51
N MET A 198 -27.20 1.30 41.59
CA MET A 198 -26.50 0.81 42.78
C MET A 198 -27.38 -0.23 43.48
N SER A 199 -26.78 -1.32 44.00
CA SER A 199 -26.91 -1.80 45.40
C SER A 199 -26.22 -3.17 45.59
N THR A 200 -25.07 -3.14 46.28
CA THR A 200 -24.63 -3.92 47.45
C THR A 200 -25.04 -5.40 47.67
N ALA A 201 -23.98 -6.22 47.82
CA ALA A 201 -23.73 -7.35 48.75
C ALA A 201 -24.26 -8.78 48.52
N ASP A 202 -23.27 -9.67 48.42
CA ASP A 202 -23.02 -10.92 49.17
C ASP A 202 -23.68 -12.28 48.84
N LEU A 203 -22.75 -13.26 48.78
CA LEU A 203 -22.80 -14.68 49.18
C LEU A 203 -23.36 -15.77 48.21
N VAL A 204 -22.41 -16.60 47.77
CA VAL A 204 -22.32 -18.07 47.94
C VAL A 204 -23.21 -19.03 47.13
N SER A 205 -22.47 -19.89 46.41
CA SER A 205 -22.67 -21.31 46.03
C SER A 205 -23.80 -21.81 45.12
N GLU A 206 -23.31 -22.45 44.06
CA GLU A 206 -23.63 -23.77 43.51
C GLU A 206 -25.05 -24.14 43.05
N SER A 207 -25.05 -24.56 41.77
CA SER A 207 -25.83 -25.63 41.16
C SER A 207 -27.31 -25.39 40.90
N SER A 208 -27.67 -25.29 39.62
CA SER A 208 -28.59 -26.24 38.97
C SER A 208 -28.81 -25.87 37.50
N ASP A 209 -28.74 -26.90 36.66
CA ASP A 209 -29.11 -26.94 35.25
C ASP A 209 -30.50 -26.37 34.97
N HIS A 210 -30.65 -25.56 33.91
CA HIS A 210 -31.88 -25.53 33.10
C HIS A 210 -31.61 -25.20 31.61
N LYS A 211 -31.86 -26.23 30.78
CA LYS A 211 -32.41 -26.23 29.40
C LYS A 211 -32.75 -24.86 28.76
N GLY A 212 -32.42 -24.75 27.46
CA GLY A 212 -33.43 -24.35 26.47
C GLY A 212 -33.03 -23.40 25.33
N LEU A 213 -32.73 -24.01 24.16
CA LEU A 213 -33.19 -23.67 22.80
C LEU A 213 -33.19 -22.20 22.32
N SER A 214 -32.45 -21.94 21.22
CA SER A 214 -33.09 -21.62 19.93
C SER A 214 -32.08 -21.63 18.78
N SER A 215 -31.76 -22.84 18.28
CA SER A 215 -31.38 -23.01 16.88
C SER A 215 -32.68 -22.96 16.07
N GLY A 216 -32.96 -21.81 15.47
CA GLY A 216 -34.20 -21.58 14.71
C GLY A 216 -33.93 -20.85 13.40
N THR A 217 -34.14 -21.59 12.30
CA THR A 217 -34.67 -21.07 11.02
C THR A 217 -33.69 -20.39 10.05
N ILE A 218 -32.99 -21.20 9.25
CA ILE A 218 -32.59 -20.81 7.89
C ILE A 218 -33.31 -21.77 6.94
N THR A 219 -34.44 -21.32 6.38
CA THR A 219 -35.16 -22.06 5.35
C THR A 219 -35.76 -21.06 4.36
N GLY A 220 -35.30 -21.12 3.11
CA GLY A 220 -35.98 -20.52 1.95
C GLY A 220 -35.26 -19.33 1.30
N ILE A 221 -34.59 -19.58 0.16
CA ILE A 221 -34.84 -19.03 -1.18
C ILE A 221 -33.76 -19.67 -2.09
N ALA A 222 -34.08 -20.77 -2.77
CA ALA A 222 -33.14 -21.46 -3.66
C ALA A 222 -33.60 -21.55 -5.12
N ILE A 223 -34.55 -20.69 -5.55
CA ILE A 223 -35.07 -20.72 -6.93
C ILE A 223 -34.83 -19.39 -7.69
N GLY A 224 -34.42 -18.30 -7.00
CA GLY A 224 -34.21 -16.99 -7.64
C GLY A 224 -32.89 -16.79 -8.37
N VAL A 225 -31.86 -17.61 -8.11
CA VAL A 225 -30.48 -17.33 -8.56
C VAL A 225 -30.28 -17.67 -10.05
N VAL A 226 -30.97 -18.69 -10.58
CA VAL A 226 -30.74 -19.16 -11.95
C VAL A 226 -31.21 -18.15 -13.01
N LEU A 227 -32.32 -17.46 -12.77
CA LEU A 227 -32.80 -16.42 -13.69
C LEU A 227 -31.94 -15.15 -13.65
N GLY A 228 -31.40 -14.80 -12.48
CA GLY A 228 -30.51 -13.64 -12.33
C GLY A 228 -29.20 -13.79 -13.10
N VAL A 229 -28.58 -14.98 -13.05
CA VAL A 229 -27.30 -15.23 -13.75
C VAL A 229 -27.46 -15.16 -15.27
N ILE A 230 -28.58 -15.62 -15.83
CA ILE A 230 -28.81 -15.59 -17.29
C ILE A 230 -28.95 -14.15 -17.80
N VAL A 231 -29.62 -13.27 -17.05
CA VAL A 231 -29.78 -11.85 -17.42
C VAL A 231 -28.44 -11.12 -17.34
N VAL A 232 -27.65 -11.35 -16.27
CA VAL A 232 -26.35 -10.69 -16.10
C VAL A 232 -25.36 -11.14 -17.17
N VAL A 233 -25.23 -12.45 -17.44
CA VAL A 233 -24.32 -12.97 -18.46
C VAL A 233 -24.74 -12.53 -19.87
N GLY A 234 -26.05 -12.54 -20.17
CA GLY A 234 -26.58 -12.05 -21.44
C GLY A 234 -26.28 -10.56 -21.69
N SER A 235 -26.44 -9.73 -20.65
CA SER A 235 -26.19 -8.29 -20.74
C SER A 235 -24.69 -7.95 -20.93
N LEU A 236 -23.79 -8.69 -20.28
CA LEU A 236 -22.34 -8.50 -20.43
C LEU A 236 -21.84 -8.89 -21.83
N ALA A 237 -22.35 -10.00 -22.39
CA ALA A 237 -22.00 -10.43 -23.74
C ALA A 237 -22.44 -9.40 -24.81
N ALA A 238 -23.66 -8.87 -24.69
CA ALA A 238 -24.17 -7.84 -25.61
C ALA A 238 -23.35 -6.54 -25.55
N TYR A 239 -22.94 -6.12 -24.34
CA TYR A 239 -22.13 -4.91 -24.14
C TYR A 239 -20.75 -5.00 -24.81
N PHE A 240 -20.06 -6.14 -24.69
CA PHE A 240 -18.74 -6.34 -25.31
C PHE A 240 -18.81 -6.40 -26.85
N ILE A 241 -19.87 -6.99 -27.41
CA ILE A 241 -20.07 -7.03 -28.87
C ILE A 241 -20.36 -5.63 -29.42
N TRP A 242 -21.15 -4.81 -28.72
CA TRP A 242 -21.41 -3.43 -29.12
C TRP A 242 -20.14 -2.55 -29.06
N ARG A 243 -19.31 -2.73 -28.02
CA ARG A 243 -18.03 -2.00 -27.88
C ARG A 243 -17.04 -2.33 -28.99
N SER A 244 -17.00 -3.58 -29.44
CA SER A 244 -16.07 -4.00 -30.51
C SER A 244 -16.51 -3.49 -31.90
N ARG A 245 -17.82 -3.35 -32.15
CA ARG A 245 -18.33 -2.84 -33.44
C ARG A 245 -18.05 -1.36 -33.67
N LYS A 246 -17.98 -0.53 -32.62
CA LYS A 246 -17.62 0.91 -32.76
C LYS A 246 -16.21 1.15 -33.31
N ARG A 247 -15.31 0.15 -33.27
CA ARG A 247 -13.94 0.28 -33.80
C ARG A 247 -13.78 -0.12 -35.27
N ARG A 248 -14.81 -0.67 -35.92
CA ARG A 248 -14.72 -1.18 -37.30
C ARG A 248 -15.39 -0.29 -38.36
N ASN A 249 -16.09 0.76 -37.96
CA ASN A 249 -16.76 1.68 -38.90
C ASN A 249 -15.94 2.95 -39.21
N GLY A 250 -14.63 2.96 -38.94
CA GLY A 250 -13.75 4.11 -39.12
C GLY A 250 -12.62 3.95 -40.14
N ALA A 251 -12.62 2.89 -40.96
CA ALA A 251 -11.57 2.70 -41.96
C ALA A 251 -12.16 2.37 -43.32
N THR A 252 -12.43 3.41 -44.12
CA THR A 252 -12.57 3.30 -45.57
C THR A 252 -11.99 4.58 -46.18
N SER A 253 -11.14 4.40 -47.20
CA SER A 253 -10.63 5.43 -48.14
C SER A 253 -9.44 6.25 -47.59
N SER A 254 -8.25 6.36 -48.22
CA SER A 254 -7.83 6.09 -49.60
C SER A 254 -6.32 5.91 -49.73
N SER A 255 -5.98 5.30 -50.85
CA SER A 255 -4.70 4.91 -51.42
C SER A 255 -3.59 5.97 -51.56
N ALA A 256 -2.39 5.42 -51.66
CA ALA A 256 -1.14 6.01 -52.11
C ALA A 256 -1.21 6.80 -53.42
N THR A 257 -0.38 7.84 -53.54
CA THR A 257 0.24 8.26 -54.79
C THR A 257 1.63 8.83 -54.50
N THR A 258 2.63 8.19 -55.10
CA THR A 258 4.03 8.58 -55.21
C THR A 258 4.19 9.77 -56.15
N THR A 259 4.92 10.80 -55.74
CA THR A 259 5.68 11.66 -56.67
C THR A 259 6.86 12.30 -55.94
N ASN A 260 8.07 12.03 -56.45
CA ASN A 260 9.29 12.79 -56.19
C ASN A 260 9.15 14.22 -56.74
N ASN A 261 9.75 15.20 -56.07
CA ASN A 261 10.80 16.08 -56.61
C ASN A 261 11.14 17.21 -55.62
N ASP A 262 12.44 17.29 -55.32
CA ASP A 262 13.33 18.45 -55.13
C ASP A 262 12.87 19.79 -54.52
N TRP A 263 13.80 20.30 -53.71
CA TRP A 263 14.21 21.71 -53.57
C TRP A 263 13.87 22.43 -52.24
N TYR A 264 14.93 23.03 -51.69
CA TYR A 264 15.10 23.68 -50.39
C TYR A 264 14.05 24.74 -50.04
N ASP A 265 13.59 24.77 -48.78
CA ASP A 265 13.92 25.86 -47.85
C ASP A 265 13.32 25.68 -46.44
N ASN A 266 14.18 25.95 -45.44
CA ASN A 266 13.93 26.56 -44.13
C ASN A 266 12.56 26.36 -43.42
N ALA A 267 12.57 25.63 -42.30
CA ALA A 267 12.46 26.24 -40.96
C ALA A 267 12.31 25.19 -39.85
N LEU A 268 13.18 25.33 -38.85
CA LEU A 268 13.09 24.90 -37.47
C LEU A 268 11.67 24.63 -36.93
N SER A 269 11.47 23.49 -36.24
CA SER A 269 11.28 23.45 -34.77
C SER A 269 10.88 22.05 -34.29
N THR A 270 11.84 21.25 -33.84
CA THR A 270 11.62 20.16 -32.88
C THR A 270 12.53 20.43 -31.66
N PRO A 271 12.01 20.50 -30.42
CA PRO A 271 12.86 20.53 -29.26
C PRO A 271 13.31 19.09 -28.95
N THR A 272 14.55 18.78 -29.35
CA THR A 272 15.29 17.61 -28.87
C THR A 272 15.75 17.87 -27.45
N TYR A 273 15.38 16.96 -26.55
CA TYR A 273 15.85 16.87 -25.16
C TYR A 273 17.39 16.93 -25.12
N LYS A 274 17.96 18.00 -24.54
CA LYS A 274 19.40 18.08 -24.29
C LYS A 274 19.74 17.39 -22.98
N ALA A 275 20.40 16.24 -23.09
CA ALA A 275 21.24 15.68 -22.04
C ALA A 275 22.36 16.69 -21.70
N ARG A 276 22.46 17.06 -20.42
CA ARG A 276 23.51 17.94 -19.90
C ARG A 276 24.73 17.10 -19.55
N SER A 277 25.74 17.15 -20.42
CA SER A 277 27.11 16.68 -20.11
C SER A 277 27.93 17.85 -19.58
N PRO A 278 28.65 17.72 -18.45
CA PRO A 278 29.44 18.80 -17.86
C PRO A 278 30.92 18.68 -18.26
N LYS A 279 31.49 19.72 -18.89
CA LYS A 279 32.92 20.06 -18.78
C LYS A 279 33.15 21.57 -18.92
N ASP A 280 33.79 22.09 -17.88
CA ASP A 280 34.89 23.05 -17.86
C ASP A 280 34.79 24.36 -18.65
N GLU A 281 34.74 25.48 -17.91
CA GLU A 281 35.77 26.52 -18.01
C GLU A 281 35.78 27.40 -16.74
N GLY A 282 36.98 27.72 -16.30
CA GLY A 282 37.28 28.14 -14.93
C GLY A 282 37.24 29.63 -14.65
N ARG A 283 37.30 29.96 -13.35
CA ARG A 283 37.92 31.20 -12.88
C ARG A 283 38.49 31.02 -11.48
N SER A 284 39.78 31.33 -11.39
CA SER A 284 40.67 31.34 -10.24
C SER A 284 40.19 32.19 -9.06
N THR A 285 40.44 31.72 -7.83
CA THR A 285 41.01 32.54 -6.73
C THR A 285 41.52 31.67 -5.57
N GLU A 286 42.83 31.82 -5.32
CA GLU A 286 43.62 31.68 -4.09
C GLU A 286 43.84 30.33 -3.36
N PRO A 287 45.06 30.13 -2.81
CA PRO A 287 45.47 28.88 -2.18
C PRO A 287 45.13 28.89 -0.69
N VAL A 288 44.36 27.90 -0.24
CA VAL A 288 44.26 27.56 1.19
C VAL A 288 45.18 26.38 1.44
N GLU A 289 46.12 26.62 2.35
CA GLU A 289 47.08 25.72 2.97
C GLU A 289 46.36 24.46 3.52
N ILE A 290 46.73 23.28 3.04
CA ILE A 290 46.24 22.01 3.59
C ILE A 290 47.33 21.44 4.49
N MET A 291 47.04 21.40 5.79
CA MET A 291 47.77 20.62 6.79
C MET A 291 47.70 19.13 6.44
N ASP A 292 48.88 18.50 6.40
CA ASP A 292 49.05 17.05 6.44
C ASP A 292 48.45 16.50 7.74
N VAL A 293 47.36 15.73 7.62
CA VAL A 293 46.91 14.84 8.69
C VAL A 293 47.34 13.42 8.31
N ALA A 294 48.49 13.03 8.84
CA ALA A 294 48.94 11.66 8.90
C ALA A 294 47.99 10.84 9.79
N THR A 295 47.15 9.99 9.19
CA THR A 295 46.46 8.94 9.94
C THR A 295 47.34 7.70 10.01
N ASN A 296 47.94 7.52 11.20
CA ASN A 296 48.55 6.28 11.66
C ASN A 296 47.54 5.12 11.58
N LEU A 297 47.80 4.14 10.73
CA LEU A 297 47.14 2.83 10.80
C LEU A 297 47.83 2.03 11.92
N VAL A 298 47.21 2.04 13.10
CA VAL A 298 47.53 1.11 14.18
C VAL A 298 46.87 -0.23 13.85
N ALA A 299 47.69 -1.26 13.70
CA ALA A 299 47.26 -2.65 13.57
C ALA A 299 46.53 -3.08 14.84
N ALA A 300 45.32 -3.61 14.69
CA ALA A 300 44.61 -4.28 15.77
C ALA A 300 45.25 -5.65 16.02
N GLU A 301 45.79 -5.86 17.23
CA GLU A 301 46.19 -7.16 17.73
C GLU A 301 44.96 -8.07 17.89
N LEU A 302 45.08 -9.30 17.37
CA LEU A 302 44.13 -10.40 17.60
C LEU A 302 44.37 -10.98 19.01
N PRO A 303 43.34 -11.13 19.87
CA PRO A 303 43.48 -11.86 21.12
C PRO A 303 43.72 -13.36 20.85
N GLY A 304 44.69 -13.90 21.58
CA GLY A 304 45.20 -15.25 21.43
C GLY A 304 44.20 -16.37 21.75
N THR A 305 44.37 -17.45 20.99
CA THR A 305 44.05 -18.86 21.28
C THR A 305 43.49 -19.18 22.68
N GLN A 306 42.21 -19.52 22.76
CA GLN A 306 41.69 -20.39 23.82
C GLN A 306 41.85 -21.86 23.40
N ARG A 307 42.61 -22.60 24.20
CA ARG A 307 42.66 -24.06 24.19
C ARG A 307 41.41 -24.58 24.91
N TYR A 308 40.62 -25.40 24.24
CA TYR A 308 39.61 -26.24 24.86
C TYR A 308 40.26 -27.58 25.22
N GLU A 309 40.38 -27.87 26.51
CA GLU A 309 40.56 -29.25 26.98
C GLU A 309 39.17 -29.91 27.03
N LEU A 310 39.03 -31.04 26.34
CA LEU A 310 37.87 -31.91 26.44
C LEU A 310 38.09 -32.87 27.62
N ALA A 311 37.13 -32.86 28.54
CA ALA A 311 36.85 -33.97 29.45
C ALA A 311 35.66 -34.77 28.90
#